data_AF-A0A7K7RC05-F1
#
_entry.id   AF-A0A7K7RC05-F1
#
_cell.length_a   1.000
_cell.length_b   1.000
_cell.length_c   1.000
_cell.angle_alpha   90.00
_cell.angle_beta   90.00
_cell.angle_gamma   90.00
#
_symmetry.space_group_name_H-M   'P 1'
#
loop_
_entity.id
_entity.type
_entity.pdbx_description
1 polymer ?
#
loop_
_entity_poly.entity_id
_entity_poly.type
_entity_poly.pdbx_seq_one_letter_code
_entity_poly.pdbx_strand_id
1 'polypeptide(L)'
;MARAMLVPPGPDSFFYFTEESLAAIEKRIADEKFHCHQEEPTDDAGHEADHLEPNNDLEAGKTLPFIYGDIPPGMVSEPLEDLDPYYINKKTFIVLDKAKTIHRFSATPALYLLSPFNITRRLAIKILVHSYPFQVV
;
A
#
# COMPACT_ATOMS: atom_id res chain seq x y z
N MET A 1 0.18 -14.15 -4.98
CA MET A 1 -0.99 -13.61 -5.73
C MET A 1 -1.35 -12.29 -5.06
N ALA A 2 -1.23 -11.16 -5.75
CA ALA A 2 -1.67 -9.88 -5.21
C ALA A 2 -3.20 -9.82 -5.29
N ARG A 3 -3.88 -9.93 -4.15
CA ARG A 3 -5.35 -10.01 -4.12
C ARG A 3 -6.00 -8.72 -4.60
N ALA A 4 -5.34 -7.58 -4.39
CA ALA A 4 -5.78 -6.27 -4.86
C ALA A 4 -5.94 -6.14 -6.38
N MET A 5 -5.31 -7.00 -7.19
CA MET A 5 -5.37 -6.93 -8.66
C MET A 5 -6.61 -7.61 -9.26
N LEU A 6 -7.26 -8.50 -8.51
CA LEU A 6 -8.34 -9.35 -9.04
C LEU A 6 -9.74 -8.89 -8.62
N VAL A 7 -9.82 -7.97 -7.65
CA VAL A 7 -11.10 -7.54 -7.08
C VAL A 7 -11.39 -6.13 -7.58
N PRO A 8 -12.53 -5.90 -8.25
CA PRO A 8 -12.94 -4.54 -8.58
C PRO A 8 -13.03 -3.69 -7.30
N PRO A 9 -12.71 -2.38 -7.36
CA PRO A 9 -12.79 -1.51 -6.19
C PRO A 9 -14.16 -1.63 -5.50
N GLY A 10 -14.17 -1.95 -4.21
CA GLY A 10 -15.39 -2.27 -3.50
C GLY A 10 -15.20 -2.52 -2.00
N PRO A 11 -16.28 -2.88 -1.29
CA PRO A 11 -16.25 -3.13 0.15
C PRO A 11 -15.36 -4.33 0.55
N ASP A 12 -15.11 -5.24 -0.38
CA ASP A 12 -14.29 -6.43 -0.14
C ASP A 12 -12.80 -6.24 -0.52
N SER A 13 -12.37 -5.00 -0.79
CA SER A 13 -10.99 -4.71 -1.20
C SER A 13 -9.97 -4.67 -0.05
N PHE A 14 -10.41 -4.80 1.21
CA PHE A 14 -9.50 -4.71 2.37
C PHE A 14 -8.82 -6.04 2.66
N PHE A 15 -7.48 -6.04 2.61
CA PHE A 15 -6.65 -7.18 2.97
C PHE A 15 -5.60 -6.77 3.98
N TYR A 16 -5.32 -7.62 4.96
CA TYR A 16 -4.22 -7.39 5.89
C TYR A 16 -2.88 -7.43 5.18
N PHE A 17 -1.99 -6.50 5.52
CA PHE A 17 -0.61 -6.55 5.08
C PHE A 17 0.15 -7.61 5.89
N THR A 18 0.55 -8.69 5.24
CA THR A 18 1.26 -9.83 5.83
C THR A 18 2.67 -9.98 5.30
N GLU A 19 3.46 -10.87 5.90
CA GLU A 19 4.79 -11.21 5.37
C GLU A 19 4.70 -11.80 3.95
N GLU A 20 3.62 -12.55 3.66
CA GLU A 20 3.35 -13.06 2.31
C GLU A 20 3.06 -11.92 1.32
N SER A 21 2.31 -10.89 1.75
CA SER A 21 2.05 -9.69 0.95
C SER A 21 3.37 -8.98 0.60
N LEU A 22 4.27 -8.82 1.58
CA LEU A 22 5.59 -8.22 1.36
C LEU A 22 6.45 -9.06 0.41
N ALA A 23 6.54 -10.38 0.64
CA ALA A 23 7.32 -11.27 -0.21
C ALA A 23 6.78 -11.30 -1.66
N ALA A 24 5.46 -11.24 -1.84
CA ALA A 24 4.84 -11.16 -3.16
C ALA A 24 5.15 -9.83 -3.90
N ILE A 25 5.26 -8.71 -3.17
CA ILE A 25 5.72 -7.44 -3.72
C ILE A 25 7.20 -7.53 -4.09
N GLU A 26 8.04 -8.05 -3.20
CA GLU A 26 9.48 -8.19 -3.43
C GLU A 26 9.80 -9.06 -4.63
N LYS A 27 9.09 -10.17 -4.78
CA LYS A 27 9.20 -11.04 -5.94
C LYS A 27 8.87 -10.29 -7.23
N ARG A 28 7.76 -9.56 -7.28
CA ARG A 28 7.37 -8.80 -8.47
C ARG A 28 8.36 -7.70 -8.83
N ILE A 29 8.87 -6.97 -7.84
CA ILE A 29 9.93 -5.97 -8.06
C ILE A 29 11.20 -6.64 -8.62
N ALA A 30 11.56 -7.83 -8.14
CA ALA A 30 12.72 -8.58 -8.64
C ALA A 30 12.51 -9.09 -10.08
N ASP A 31 11.32 -9.63 -10.37
CA ASP A 31 10.94 -10.11 -11.70
C ASP A 31 10.95 -8.94 -12.71
N GLU A 32 10.35 -7.79 -12.36
CA GLU A 32 10.33 -6.58 -13.20
C GLU A 32 11.75 -6.07 -13.49
N LYS A 33 12.62 -5.99 -12.46
CA LYS A 33 14.03 -5.62 -12.65
C LYS A 33 14.77 -6.60 -13.55
N PHE A 34 14.51 -7.90 -13.41
CA PHE A 34 15.15 -8.93 -14.21
C PHE A 34 14.77 -8.80 -15.69
N HIS A 35 13.49 -8.58 -15.99
CA HIS A 35 13.01 -8.38 -17.37
C HIS A 35 13.60 -7.09 -17.99
N CYS A 36 13.64 -5.97 -17.27
CA CYS A 36 14.28 -4.74 -17.74
C CYS A 36 15.79 -4.88 -17.99
N HIS A 37 16.48 -5.81 -17.31
CA HIS A 37 17.90 -6.07 -17.51
C HIS A 37 18.20 -7.03 -18.67
N GLN A 38 17.22 -7.80 -19.15
CA GLN A 38 17.37 -8.73 -20.27
C GLN A 38 16.98 -8.13 -21.62
N GLU A 39 16.11 -7.11 -21.62
CA GLU A 39 15.72 -6.37 -22.81
C GLU A 39 16.67 -5.16 -22.97
N GLU A 40 17.63 -5.23 -23.90
CA GLU A 40 18.37 -4.05 -24.36
C GLU A 40 17.41 -2.99 -24.93
N PRO A 41 17.73 -1.69 -24.85
CA PRO A 41 16.79 -0.61 -25.19
C PRO A 41 16.48 -0.65 -26.68
N THR A 42 15.39 -1.31 -27.04
CA THR A 42 14.70 -1.08 -28.31
C THR A 42 13.54 -0.14 -28.03
N ASP A 43 13.68 1.07 -28.55
CA ASP A 43 12.88 2.27 -28.32
C ASP A 43 11.39 2.17 -28.73
N ASP A 44 10.85 0.97 -28.97
CA ASP A 44 9.51 0.77 -29.54
C ASP A 44 8.90 -0.61 -29.23
N ALA A 45 8.95 -1.03 -27.96
CA ALA A 45 8.24 -2.21 -27.50
C ALA A 45 7.50 -1.92 -26.18
N GLY A 46 6.35 -1.25 -26.31
CA GLY A 46 5.23 -1.37 -25.36
C GLY A 46 5.60 -1.07 -23.91
N HIS A 47 5.93 0.19 -23.66
CA HIS A 47 6.01 0.81 -22.35
C HIS A 47 4.63 0.86 -21.68
N GLU A 48 3.87 -0.24 -21.63
CA GLU A 48 2.56 -0.34 -20.96
C GLU A 48 2.73 -0.62 -19.44
N ALA A 49 3.91 -0.33 -18.90
CA ALA A 49 4.10 0.05 -17.51
C ALA A 49 4.08 1.59 -17.35
N ASP A 50 3.64 2.31 -18.38
CA ASP A 50 3.39 3.75 -18.39
C ASP A 50 2.43 4.12 -17.26
N HIS A 51 3.00 4.71 -16.21
CA HIS A 51 2.35 5.74 -15.42
C HIS A 51 0.90 5.45 -15.01
N LEU A 52 0.68 4.40 -14.20
CA LEU A 52 -0.44 4.49 -13.27
C LEU A 52 -0.14 5.72 -12.40
N GLU A 53 -0.74 6.87 -12.70
CA GLU A 53 -0.64 8.01 -11.82
C GLU A 53 -1.22 7.61 -10.46
N PRO A 54 -0.62 8.02 -9.33
CA PRO A 54 -1.21 7.78 -8.04
C PRO A 54 -2.64 8.31 -8.05
N ASN A 55 -3.59 7.48 -7.66
CA ASN A 55 -4.99 7.88 -7.73
C ASN A 55 -5.22 9.03 -6.75
N ASN A 56 -5.68 10.17 -7.26
CA ASN A 56 -5.90 11.37 -6.48
C ASN A 56 -6.91 11.14 -5.34
N ASP A 57 -7.87 10.25 -5.53
CA ASP A 57 -8.87 9.88 -4.52
C ASP A 57 -8.30 8.99 -3.40
N LEU A 58 -7.14 8.34 -3.65
CA LEU A 58 -6.44 7.46 -2.71
C LEU A 58 -5.13 8.08 -2.19
N GLU A 59 -5.05 9.41 -2.24
CA GLU A 59 -3.94 10.16 -1.70
C GLU A 59 -3.89 10.03 -0.16
N ALA A 60 -2.68 10.00 0.39
CA ALA A 60 -2.51 9.94 1.84
C ALA A 60 -3.09 11.21 2.49
N GLY A 61 -3.78 11.06 3.61
CA GLY A 61 -4.47 12.13 4.32
C GLY A 61 -5.88 12.42 3.81
N LYS A 62 -6.31 11.84 2.69
CA LYS A 62 -7.70 11.92 2.23
C LYS A 62 -8.56 10.82 2.86
N THR A 63 -9.85 11.10 2.93
CA THR A 63 -10.88 10.13 3.33
C THR A 63 -11.13 9.14 2.20
N LEU A 64 -11.20 7.85 2.55
CA LEU A 64 -11.45 6.77 1.62
C LEU A 64 -12.78 6.99 0.85
N PRO A 65 -12.79 6.87 -0.49
CA PRO A 65 -14.00 7.04 -1.28
C PRO A 65 -15.12 6.08 -0.89
N PHE A 66 -16.37 6.54 -1.03
CA PHE A 66 -17.55 5.79 -0.61
C PHE A 66 -17.70 4.41 -1.29
N ILE A 67 -17.09 4.20 -2.46
CA ILE A 67 -17.11 2.93 -3.20
C ILE A 67 -16.54 1.76 -2.38
N TYR A 68 -15.62 2.05 -1.45
CA TYR A 68 -15.01 1.04 -0.57
C TYR A 68 -15.88 0.71 0.65
N GLY A 69 -17.05 1.34 0.81
CA GLY A 69 -17.98 1.05 1.90
C GLY A 69 -17.42 1.35 3.29
N ASP A 70 -17.83 0.54 4.26
CA ASP A 70 -17.37 0.62 5.65
C ASP A 70 -16.16 -0.28 5.88
N ILE A 71 -15.25 0.18 6.74
CA ILE A 71 -14.07 -0.61 7.11
C ILE A 71 -14.53 -1.80 7.97
N PRO A 72 -14.16 -3.04 7.63
CA PRO A 72 -14.50 -4.20 8.43
C PRO A 72 -14.05 -4.07 9.89
N PRO A 73 -14.85 -4.55 10.87
CA PRO A 73 -14.48 -4.48 12.27
C PRO A 73 -13.15 -5.20 12.52
N GLY A 74 -12.24 -4.55 13.24
CA GLY A 74 -10.91 -5.07 13.54
C GLY A 74 -9.81 -4.69 12.55
N MET A 75 -10.14 -4.05 11.43
CA MET A 75 -9.14 -3.55 10.46
C MET A 75 -8.74 -2.08 10.66
N VAL A 76 -9.49 -1.35 11.49
CA VAL A 76 -9.16 0.04 11.85
C VAL A 76 -7.83 0.06 12.60
N SER A 77 -6.92 0.94 12.18
CA SER A 77 -5.57 1.07 12.72
C SER A 77 -4.69 -0.18 12.58
N GLU A 78 -5.08 -1.13 11.71
CA GLU A 78 -4.25 -2.27 11.32
C GLU A 78 -3.55 -2.00 9.98
N PRO A 79 -2.38 -2.61 9.72
CA PRO A 79 -1.71 -2.49 8.44
C PRO A 79 -2.45 -3.31 7.37
N LEU A 80 -2.85 -2.64 6.30
CA LEU A 80 -3.59 -3.19 5.16
C LEU A 80 -2.78 -3.05 3.87
N GLU A 81 -3.04 -3.93 2.90
CA GLU A 81 -2.49 -3.80 1.55
C GLU A 81 -2.93 -2.46 0.92
N ASP A 82 -2.07 -1.87 0.10
CA ASP A 82 -2.38 -0.61 -0.59
C ASP A 82 -3.50 -0.83 -1.62
N LEU A 83 -4.52 0.03 -1.58
CA LEU A 83 -5.69 -0.06 -2.46
C LEU A 83 -5.42 0.56 -3.83
N ASP A 84 -4.38 1.39 -3.93
CA ASP A 84 -4.02 2.07 -5.16
C ASP A 84 -3.09 1.15 -6.01
N PRO A 85 -3.51 0.75 -7.22
CA PRO A 85 -2.71 -0.06 -8.13
C PRO A 85 -1.31 0.50 -8.40
N TYR A 86 -1.12 1.82 -8.32
CA TYR A 86 0.20 2.44 -8.47
C TYR A 86 1.22 1.93 -7.44
N TYR A 87 0.76 1.57 -6.25
CA TYR A 87 1.63 1.10 -5.16
C TYR A 87 1.84 -0.41 -5.17
N ILE A 88 1.33 -1.13 -6.17
CA ILE A 88 1.32 -2.59 -6.15
C ILE A 88 2.73 -3.20 -6.22
N ASN A 89 3.66 -2.55 -6.92
CA ASN A 89 5.08 -2.92 -6.98
C ASN A 89 5.93 -2.02 -6.07
N LYS A 90 5.30 -1.38 -5.08
CA LYS A 90 6.00 -0.57 -4.07
C LYS A 90 5.89 -1.26 -2.73
N LYS A 91 6.98 -1.21 -1.96
CA LYS A 91 7.00 -1.71 -0.58
C LYS A 91 6.26 -0.70 0.30
N THR A 92 4.94 -0.66 0.23
CA THR A 92 4.06 0.18 1.04
C THR A 92 2.91 -0.63 1.62
N PHE A 93 2.29 -0.07 2.67
CA PHE A 93 1.04 -0.53 3.25
C PHE A 93 0.27 0.71 3.73
N ILE A 94 -1.04 0.59 3.85
CA ILE A 94 -1.90 1.65 4.36
C ILE A 94 -2.42 1.30 5.75
N VAL A 95 -2.79 2.31 6.52
CA VAL A 95 -3.53 2.20 7.77
C VAL A 95 -4.69 3.16 7.69
N LEU A 96 -5.87 2.71 8.11
CA LEU A 96 -7.07 3.52 8.13
C LEU A 96 -7.44 3.90 9.55
N ASP A 97 -7.81 5.16 9.77
CA ASP A 97 -8.38 5.61 11.04
C ASP A 97 -9.90 5.34 11.12
N LYS A 98 -10.53 5.78 12.21
CA LYS A 98 -11.99 5.68 12.39
C LYS A 98 -12.78 6.58 11.44
N ALA A 99 -12.17 7.65 10.94
CA ALA A 99 -12.73 8.57 9.97
C ALA A 99 -12.49 8.10 8.51
N LYS A 100 -11.94 6.90 8.31
CA LYS A 100 -11.55 6.32 7.02
C LYS A 100 -10.43 7.10 6.30
N THR A 101 -9.61 7.85 7.02
CA THR A 101 -8.44 8.55 6.47
C THR A 101 -7.36 7.56 6.06
N ILE A 102 -6.77 7.75 4.87
CA ILE A 102 -5.71 6.90 4.33
C ILE A 102 -4.35 7.35 4.85
N HIS A 103 -3.67 6.53 5.65
CA HIS A 103 -2.28 6.77 6.06
C HIS A 103 -1.36 5.77 5.37
N ARG A 104 -0.48 6.24 4.48
CA ARG A 104 0.42 5.39 3.71
C ARG A 104 1.81 5.35 4.33
N PHE A 105 2.34 4.15 4.54
CA PHE A 105 3.64 3.92 5.16
C PHE A 105 4.51 3.03 4.28
N SER A 106 5.84 3.16 4.41
CA SER A 106 6.78 2.26 3.75
C SER A 106 6.95 0.94 4.51
N ALA A 107 6.91 -0.16 3.77
CA ALA A 107 7.24 -1.50 4.22
C ALA A 107 8.77 -1.78 4.19
N THR A 108 9.59 -0.79 3.87
CA THR A 108 11.05 -0.94 4.01
C THR A 108 11.45 -1.02 5.49
N PRO A 109 12.50 -1.81 5.84
CA PRO A 109 13.02 -1.82 7.19
C PRO A 109 13.61 -0.44 7.54
N ALA A 110 13.01 0.25 8.52
CA ALA A 110 13.60 1.48 9.04
C ALA A 110 14.82 1.12 9.91
N LEU A 111 15.92 1.86 9.73
CA LEU A 111 17.19 1.62 10.43
C LEU A 111 17.72 0.17 10.29
N TYR A 112 17.37 -0.55 9.22
CA TYR A 112 17.72 -1.95 8.97
C TYR A 112 17.22 -2.98 10.01
N LEU A 113 16.52 -2.56 11.07
CA LEU A 113 16.09 -3.42 12.20
C LEU A 113 14.58 -3.42 12.42
N LEU A 114 13.86 -2.36 12.03
CA LEU A 114 12.44 -2.19 12.30
C LEU A 114 11.60 -2.55 11.07
N SER A 115 11.42 -3.85 10.86
CA SER A 115 10.51 -4.40 9.86
C SER A 115 9.06 -3.91 10.03
N PRO A 116 8.25 -3.83 8.95
CA PRO A 116 6.90 -4.38 8.92
C PRO A 116 6.10 -4.52 10.20
N PHE A 117 6.52 -5.62 10.79
CA PHE A 117 5.81 -6.49 11.69
C PHE A 117 6.37 -6.35 13.10
N ASN A 118 7.36 -5.47 13.30
CA ASN A 118 7.87 -5.15 14.62
C ASN A 118 6.78 -4.50 15.47
N ILE A 119 6.54 -5.04 16.67
CA ILE A 119 5.51 -4.58 17.60
C ILE A 119 5.69 -3.10 17.95
N THR A 120 6.93 -2.65 18.15
CA THR A 120 7.26 -1.25 18.46
C THR A 120 6.79 -0.32 17.36
N ARG A 121 7.07 -0.69 16.10
CA ARG A 121 6.68 0.08 14.93
C ARG A 121 5.17 0.11 14.75
N ARG A 122 4.49 -1.03 14.95
CA ARG A 122 3.03 -1.12 14.92
C ARG A 122 2.38 -0.27 16.00
N LEU A 123 2.90 -0.28 17.22
CA LEU A 123 2.40 0.54 18.32
C LEU A 123 2.60 2.03 18.04
N ALA A 124 3.78 2.42 17.54
CA ALA A 124 4.07 3.81 17.16
C ALA A 124 3.09 4.31 16.09
N ILE A 125 2.83 3.51 15.05
CA ILE A 125 1.86 3.86 13.98
C ILE A 125 0.44 3.94 14.54
N LYS A 126 0.03 2.99 15.41
CA LYS A 126 -1.28 3.05 16.06
C LYS A 126 -1.46 4.34 16.86
N ILE A 127 -0.45 4.73 17.64
CA ILE A 127 -0.46 5.99 18.38
C ILE A 127 -0.52 7.17 17.42
N LEU A 128 0.28 7.17 16.35
CA LEU A 128 0.30 8.22 15.34
C LEU A 128 -1.08 8.43 14.72
N VAL A 129 -1.71 7.36 14.24
CA VAL A 129 -3.01 7.42 13.56
C VAL A 129 -4.16 7.76 14.54
N HIS A 130 -4.11 7.27 15.79
CA HIS A 130 -5.15 7.61 16.78
C HIS A 130 -5.00 9.02 17.35
N SER A 131 -3.77 9.53 17.45
CA SER A 131 -3.45 10.79 18.13
C SER A 131 -3.32 11.98 17.17
N TYR A 132 -3.38 11.80 15.86
CA TYR A 132 -3.39 12.90 14.90
C TYR A 132 -4.81 13.45 14.70
N PRO A 133 -5.06 14.68 15.19
CA PRO A 133 -5.82 15.69 14.48
C PRO A 133 -4.87 16.82 14.08
N PHE A 134 -3.70 16.50 13.51
CA PHE A 134 -2.80 17.54 13.00
C PHE A 134 -3.12 17.79 11.53
N GLN A 135 -4.27 18.43 11.28
CA GLN A 135 -4.49 19.18 10.04
C GLN A 135 -3.56 20.40 10.11
N VAL A 136 -2.42 20.32 9.42
CA VAL A 136 -1.69 21.52 9.04
C VAL A 136 -2.50 22.16 7.91
N VAL A 137 -3.08 23.31 8.23
CA VAL A 137 -3.75 24.25 7.33
C VAL A 137 -2.77 24.78 6.28
#